data_AF-A0A6G0IP18-F1
#
_entry.id   AF-A0A6G0IP18-F1
#
_cell.length_a   1.000
_cell.length_b   1.000
_cell.length_c   1.000
_cell.angle_alpha   90.00
_cell.angle_beta   90.00
_cell.angle_gamma   90.00
#
_symmetry.space_group_name_H-M   'P 1'
#
loop_
_entity.id
_entity.type
_entity.pdbx_description
1 polymer ?
#
loop_
_entity_poly.entity_id
_entity_poly.type
_entity_poly.pdbx_seq_one_letter_code
_entity_poly.pdbx_strand_id
1 'polypeptide(L)'
;MYFPSLGLPRRLRSTNLLWSGNTEAALNLLQDDVLVADPGTKCHYSNVAFSLLANILAQKVTGSDFESWVSDNILERLNMEDTGFNLTPNVQRRMAVGVYSNGQPAPLYNLGWYRPAGQMFSTAADMAKLMMTLLGGYGGTLLQQDTLNTMLTPVFRCHSNYFSNATGTPWEINEQFNYDVVRKDGDLDGYAATLSLVPRLKLGLVVLMAGVRPADQDLVSQAYSYLIPAVESAFRDAQRTLRPPPNPAPYVGFFTYRNMTFYEIKVDSERVLIMQQFGPHVDTTVPAKYRTIQLDYLQDRVFRVVFKSPYPCKLKVNSASVSLEAQDRQLFNFYPFNKKGVSPGFDSPGLNTYRVCFQLSTAVTVTEGDFHFSLESVKALGALMTGDDSSAEQALRLMEAKTAALCSHPALPEDFKPLCLRKDAGASLARLVFVATRYDSCEICEYAACTGC
;
A
#
# COMPACT_ATOMS: atom_id res chain seq x y z
N MET A 1 -19.56 -5.26 -5.81
CA MET A 1 -19.74 -5.92 -7.13
C MET A 1 -18.75 -5.28 -8.10
N TYR A 2 -17.92 -6.08 -8.76
CA TYR A 2 -16.82 -5.60 -9.60
C TYR A 2 -17.28 -5.54 -11.05
N PHE A 3 -17.44 -4.32 -11.59
CA PHE A 3 -18.17 -4.05 -12.84
C PHE A 3 -17.61 -4.74 -14.11
N PRO A 4 -16.28 -4.80 -14.33
CA PRO A 4 -15.73 -5.54 -15.45
C PRO A 4 -15.73 -7.06 -15.22
N SER A 5 -16.44 -7.59 -14.23
CA SER A 5 -16.52 -9.02 -13.95
C SER A 5 -17.95 -9.48 -13.62
N LEU A 6 -18.98 -8.72 -13.97
CA LEU A 6 -20.38 -9.09 -13.70
C LEU A 6 -20.95 -10.14 -14.66
N GLY A 7 -20.24 -10.48 -15.73
CA GLY A 7 -20.74 -11.38 -16.77
C GLY A 7 -21.77 -10.73 -17.71
N LEU A 8 -22.16 -9.47 -17.49
CA LEU A 8 -23.11 -8.78 -18.36
C LEU A 8 -22.54 -8.57 -19.77
N PRO A 9 -23.37 -8.62 -20.82
CA PRO A 9 -22.94 -8.40 -22.19
C PRO A 9 -22.41 -6.98 -22.39
N ARG A 10 -21.57 -6.79 -23.41
CA ARG A 10 -20.97 -5.48 -23.69
C ARG A 10 -22.03 -4.41 -24.01
N ARG A 11 -23.11 -4.82 -24.67
CA ARG A 11 -24.28 -4.04 -25.10
C ARG A 11 -25.53 -4.92 -24.97
N LEU A 12 -26.70 -4.30 -24.81
CA LEU A 12 -28.00 -4.99 -24.82
C LEU A 12 -28.20 -5.71 -26.16
N ARG A 13 -28.72 -6.93 -26.10
CA ARG A 13 -28.96 -7.77 -27.28
C ARG A 13 -29.83 -7.04 -28.32
N SER A 14 -29.45 -7.13 -29.59
CA SER A 14 -30.16 -6.51 -30.73
C SER A 14 -30.30 -4.98 -30.65
N THR A 15 -29.43 -4.30 -29.89
CA THR A 15 -29.37 -2.83 -29.81
C THR A 15 -28.01 -2.28 -30.26
N ASN A 16 -27.91 -0.96 -30.36
CA ASN A 16 -26.65 -0.24 -30.52
C ASN A 16 -26.47 0.80 -29.39
N LEU A 17 -25.35 1.53 -29.40
CA LEU A 17 -25.07 2.54 -28.37
C LEU A 17 -25.98 3.78 -28.44
N LEU A 18 -26.79 3.89 -29.51
CA LEU A 18 -27.77 4.97 -29.72
C LEU A 18 -29.19 4.53 -29.35
N TRP A 19 -29.33 3.39 -28.65
CA TRP A 19 -30.62 2.89 -28.22
C TRP A 19 -31.30 3.88 -27.27
N SER A 20 -32.55 4.22 -27.59
CA SER A 20 -33.32 5.29 -26.94
C SER A 20 -34.35 4.80 -25.92
N GLY A 21 -34.21 3.56 -25.45
CA GLY A 21 -35.07 3.03 -24.39
C GLY A 21 -34.74 3.59 -23.01
N ASN A 22 -35.39 3.04 -21.98
CA ASN A 22 -35.21 3.42 -20.59
C ASN A 22 -34.73 2.24 -19.74
N THR A 23 -34.49 2.47 -18.45
CA THR A 23 -33.98 1.45 -17.53
C THR A 23 -34.91 0.24 -17.41
N GLU A 24 -36.23 0.42 -17.44
CA GLU A 24 -37.19 -0.69 -17.38
C GLU A 24 -37.11 -1.56 -18.64
N ALA A 25 -37.08 -0.95 -19.82
CA ALA A 25 -36.88 -1.67 -21.07
C ALA A 25 -35.52 -2.40 -21.10
N ALA A 26 -34.47 -1.82 -20.52
CA ALA A 26 -33.16 -2.45 -20.43
C ALA A 26 -33.20 -3.68 -19.51
N LEU A 27 -33.89 -3.58 -18.38
CA LEU A 27 -34.09 -4.71 -17.45
C LEU A 27 -34.88 -5.84 -18.12
N ASN A 28 -35.95 -5.52 -18.86
CA ASN A 28 -36.73 -6.52 -19.60
C ASN A 28 -35.88 -7.23 -20.66
N LEU A 29 -35.01 -6.51 -21.37
CA LEU A 29 -34.08 -7.11 -22.34
C LEU A 29 -33.02 -7.99 -21.69
N LEU A 30 -32.62 -7.69 -20.45
CA LEU A 30 -31.62 -8.46 -19.71
C LEU A 30 -32.21 -9.69 -19.00
N GLN A 31 -33.50 -9.69 -18.70
CA GLN A 31 -34.17 -10.76 -17.96
C GLN A 31 -34.01 -12.13 -18.64
N ASP A 32 -34.06 -12.16 -19.97
CA ASP A 32 -33.93 -13.37 -20.79
C ASP A 32 -32.55 -13.47 -21.47
N ASP A 33 -31.58 -12.64 -21.06
CA ASP A 33 -30.23 -12.66 -21.61
C ASP A 33 -29.32 -13.62 -20.83
N VAL A 34 -28.26 -14.09 -21.49
CA VAL A 34 -27.31 -15.04 -20.90
C VAL A 34 -26.06 -14.28 -20.51
N LEU A 35 -25.54 -14.56 -19.31
CA LEU A 35 -24.26 -14.02 -18.88
C LEU A 35 -23.14 -14.54 -19.79
N VAL A 36 -22.23 -13.66 -20.18
CA VAL A 36 -21.04 -13.97 -20.99
C VAL A 36 -20.06 -14.86 -20.21
N ALA A 37 -20.06 -14.73 -18.88
CA ALA A 37 -19.30 -15.56 -17.95
C ALA A 37 -19.93 -15.47 -16.56
N ASP A 38 -19.64 -16.44 -15.70
CA ASP A 38 -20.07 -16.38 -14.30
C ASP A 38 -19.47 -15.15 -13.60
N PRO A 39 -20.23 -14.44 -12.75
CA PRO A 39 -19.74 -13.26 -12.06
C PRO A 39 -18.47 -13.53 -11.26
N GLY A 40 -17.46 -12.68 -11.44
CA GLY A 40 -16.16 -12.77 -10.76
C GLY A 40 -15.19 -13.79 -11.35
N THR A 41 -15.52 -14.47 -12.47
CA THR A 41 -14.64 -15.50 -13.03
C THR A 41 -13.74 -15.01 -14.16
N LYS A 42 -14.14 -13.97 -14.90
CA LYS A 42 -13.39 -13.43 -16.05
C LYS A 42 -13.49 -11.91 -16.14
N CYS A 43 -12.43 -11.28 -16.64
CA CYS A 43 -12.48 -9.88 -17.07
C CYS A 43 -13.28 -9.76 -18.36
N HIS A 44 -14.36 -8.99 -18.30
CA HIS A 44 -15.26 -8.69 -19.39
C HIS A 44 -15.81 -7.27 -19.26
N TYR A 45 -15.47 -6.41 -20.22
CA TYR A 45 -15.92 -5.02 -20.22
C TYR A 45 -17.38 -4.89 -20.67
N SER A 46 -18.19 -4.13 -19.92
CA SER A 46 -19.62 -3.94 -20.22
C SER A 46 -20.08 -2.49 -20.09
N ASN A 47 -20.51 -1.88 -21.20
CA ASN A 47 -21.18 -0.58 -21.18
C ASN A 47 -22.56 -0.66 -20.53
N VAL A 48 -23.22 -1.82 -20.65
CA VAL A 48 -24.51 -2.09 -19.98
C VAL A 48 -24.35 -2.03 -18.48
N ALA A 49 -23.31 -2.65 -17.93
CA ALA A 49 -23.07 -2.68 -16.49
C ALA A 49 -22.93 -1.27 -15.90
N PHE A 50 -22.14 -0.40 -16.56
CA PHE A 50 -21.98 1.00 -16.12
C PHE A 50 -23.26 1.82 -16.27
N SER A 51 -23.96 1.70 -17.40
CA SER A 51 -25.20 2.45 -17.65
C SER A 51 -26.32 2.01 -16.71
N LEU A 52 -26.45 0.71 -16.47
CA LEU A 52 -27.43 0.15 -15.55
C LEU A 52 -27.18 0.61 -14.12
N LEU A 53 -25.93 0.50 -13.65
CA LEU A 53 -25.53 0.97 -12.32
C LEU A 53 -25.89 2.44 -12.12
N ALA A 54 -25.42 3.28 -13.03
CA ALA A 54 -25.56 4.73 -12.95
C ALA A 54 -27.03 5.15 -12.91
N ASN A 55 -27.83 4.65 -13.86
CA ASN A 55 -29.25 4.99 -13.94
C ASN A 55 -30.04 4.48 -12.72
N ILE A 56 -29.77 3.25 -12.24
CA ILE A 56 -30.44 2.71 -11.05
C ILE A 56 -30.05 3.50 -9.80
N LEU A 57 -28.75 3.76 -9.59
CA LEU A 57 -28.29 4.48 -8.40
C LEU A 57 -28.82 5.90 -8.35
N ALA A 58 -28.75 6.65 -9.44
CA ALA A 58 -29.30 8.00 -9.49
C ALA A 58 -30.81 8.00 -9.17
N GLN A 59 -31.57 7.11 -9.81
CA GLN A 59 -33.00 7.03 -9.56
C GLN A 59 -33.33 6.60 -8.12
N LYS A 60 -32.61 5.63 -7.56
CA LYS A 60 -32.89 5.08 -6.22
C LYS A 60 -32.41 5.94 -5.07
N VAL A 61 -31.28 6.63 -5.23
CA VAL A 61 -30.65 7.42 -4.16
C VAL A 61 -31.24 8.82 -4.11
N THR A 62 -31.50 9.46 -5.26
CA THR A 62 -31.89 10.88 -5.32
C THR A 62 -33.21 11.15 -6.04
N GLY A 63 -33.79 10.16 -6.72
CA GLY A 63 -34.99 10.38 -7.53
C GLY A 63 -34.76 11.27 -8.75
N SER A 64 -33.49 11.52 -9.11
CA SER A 64 -33.05 12.33 -10.26
C SER A 64 -32.44 11.45 -11.35
N ASP A 65 -32.22 12.03 -12.53
CA ASP A 65 -31.36 11.39 -13.54
C ASP A 65 -29.88 11.43 -13.14
N PHE A 66 -29.09 10.61 -13.83
CA PHE A 66 -27.67 10.44 -13.57
C PHE A 66 -26.87 11.70 -13.88
N GLU A 67 -27.20 12.39 -14.97
CA GLU A 67 -26.48 13.58 -15.41
C GLU A 67 -26.58 14.72 -14.40
N SER A 68 -27.79 14.96 -13.88
CA SER A 68 -28.05 15.93 -12.83
C SER A 68 -27.33 15.54 -11.54
N TRP A 69 -27.38 14.26 -11.17
CA TRP A 69 -26.67 13.78 -9.97
C TRP A 69 -25.16 14.02 -10.06
N VAL A 70 -24.53 13.70 -11.20
CA VAL A 70 -23.10 13.93 -11.43
C VAL A 70 -22.76 15.42 -11.45
N SER A 71 -23.62 16.24 -12.05
CA SER A 71 -23.47 17.70 -12.05
C SER A 71 -23.36 18.23 -10.62
N ASP A 72 -24.38 17.98 -9.81
CA ASP A 72 -24.53 18.58 -8.48
C ASP A 72 -23.51 18.00 -7.46
N ASN A 73 -23.18 16.71 -7.58
CA ASN A 73 -22.37 16.02 -6.57
C ASN A 73 -20.90 15.92 -6.91
N ILE A 74 -20.51 16.07 -8.18
CA ILE A 74 -19.13 15.94 -8.62
C ILE A 74 -18.67 17.19 -9.35
N LEU A 75 -19.32 17.56 -10.46
CA LEU A 75 -18.79 18.60 -11.35
C LEU A 75 -18.82 19.99 -10.69
N GLU A 76 -19.94 20.38 -10.09
CA GLU A 76 -20.07 21.66 -9.39
C GLU A 76 -19.14 21.73 -8.18
N ARG A 77 -19.02 20.65 -7.40
CA ARG A 77 -18.12 20.60 -6.24
C ARG A 77 -16.65 20.73 -6.60
N LEU A 78 -16.27 20.30 -7.79
CA LEU A 78 -14.91 20.40 -8.31
C LEU A 78 -14.69 21.62 -9.21
N ASN A 79 -15.71 22.47 -9.39
CA ASN A 79 -15.71 23.60 -10.33
C ASN A 79 -15.32 23.17 -11.76
N MET A 80 -15.87 22.06 -12.25
CA MET A 80 -15.66 21.53 -13.60
C MET A 80 -16.70 22.11 -14.59
N GLU A 81 -16.67 23.43 -14.78
CA GLU A 81 -17.69 24.20 -15.50
C GLU A 81 -17.76 23.90 -17.01
N ASP A 82 -16.71 23.34 -17.59
CA ASP A 82 -16.63 22.96 -19.00
C ASP A 82 -16.80 21.45 -19.21
N THR A 83 -17.42 20.78 -18.25
CA THR A 83 -17.68 19.35 -18.26
C THR A 83 -19.17 19.06 -18.16
N GLY A 84 -19.66 18.08 -18.91
CA GLY A 84 -21.06 17.68 -18.82
C GLY A 84 -21.46 16.62 -19.83
N PHE A 85 -22.77 16.46 -20.01
CA PHE A 85 -23.36 15.45 -20.89
C PHE A 85 -24.24 16.04 -22.00
N ASN A 86 -24.78 17.24 -21.82
CA ASN A 86 -25.69 17.86 -22.79
C ASN A 86 -24.94 18.70 -23.83
N LEU A 87 -24.96 18.25 -25.08
CA LEU A 87 -24.29 18.90 -26.21
C LEU A 87 -25.11 20.09 -26.74
N THR A 88 -25.24 21.16 -25.95
CA THR A 88 -25.94 22.38 -26.36
C THR A 88 -25.23 23.08 -27.52
N PRO A 89 -25.90 23.95 -28.30
CA PRO A 89 -25.24 24.71 -29.37
C PRO A 89 -24.04 25.54 -28.89
N ASN A 90 -24.06 26.03 -27.64
CA ASN A 90 -22.94 26.78 -27.06
C ASN A 90 -21.74 25.87 -26.77
N VAL A 91 -21.98 24.65 -26.28
CA VAL A 91 -20.93 23.64 -26.07
C VAL A 91 -20.35 23.22 -27.42
N GLN A 92 -21.21 22.87 -28.38
CA GLN A 92 -20.78 22.41 -29.71
C GLN A 92 -19.87 23.42 -30.43
N ARG A 93 -20.12 24.74 -30.28
CA ARG A 93 -19.26 25.78 -30.87
C ARG A 93 -17.84 25.86 -30.26
N ARG A 94 -17.64 25.31 -29.06
CA ARG A 94 -16.36 25.28 -28.35
C ARG A 94 -15.65 23.93 -28.44
N MET A 95 -16.36 22.89 -28.90
CA MET A 95 -15.79 21.56 -29.07
C MET A 95 -14.81 21.54 -30.24
N ALA A 96 -13.72 20.79 -30.08
CA ALA A 96 -12.86 20.45 -31.21
C ALA A 96 -13.65 19.61 -32.22
N VAL A 97 -13.39 19.77 -33.52
CA VAL A 97 -14.04 18.99 -34.57
C VAL A 97 -13.42 17.59 -34.60
N GLY A 98 -14.13 16.59 -34.10
CA GLY A 98 -13.70 15.19 -34.19
C GLY A 98 -13.65 14.69 -35.63
N VAL A 99 -12.63 13.90 -35.97
CA VAL A 99 -12.41 13.39 -37.33
C VAL A 99 -12.08 11.91 -37.35
N TYR A 100 -12.53 11.21 -38.38
CA TYR A 100 -12.08 9.85 -38.67
C TYR A 100 -10.62 9.84 -39.18
N SER A 101 -10.02 8.66 -39.32
CA SER A 101 -8.64 8.50 -39.82
C SER A 101 -8.41 9.06 -41.23
N ASN A 102 -9.46 9.19 -42.03
CA ASN A 102 -9.43 9.80 -43.37
C ASN A 102 -9.58 11.34 -43.35
N GLY A 103 -9.62 11.96 -42.16
CA GLY A 103 -9.79 13.40 -41.96
C GLY A 103 -11.22 13.92 -42.13
N GLN A 104 -12.19 13.05 -42.42
CA GLN A 104 -13.58 13.47 -42.53
C GLN A 104 -14.18 13.74 -41.14
N PRO A 105 -15.00 14.80 -40.99
CA PRO A 105 -15.69 15.07 -39.73
C PRO A 105 -16.55 13.89 -39.28
N ALA A 106 -16.45 13.55 -38.00
CA ALA A 106 -17.31 12.57 -37.36
C ALA A 106 -18.58 13.25 -36.81
N PRO A 107 -19.74 12.58 -36.82
CA PRO A 107 -20.95 13.15 -36.25
C PRO A 107 -20.90 13.16 -34.72
N LEU A 108 -21.62 14.11 -34.12
CA LEU A 108 -21.95 14.06 -32.70
C LEU A 108 -23.24 13.26 -32.53
N TYR A 109 -23.24 12.29 -31.61
CA TYR A 109 -24.44 11.52 -31.28
C TYR A 109 -24.80 11.63 -29.81
N ASN A 110 -26.09 11.46 -29.52
CA ASN A 110 -26.60 11.28 -28.19
C ASN A 110 -26.76 9.78 -27.91
N LEU A 111 -25.96 9.25 -26.98
CA LEU A 111 -25.95 7.86 -26.52
C LEU A 111 -27.21 7.46 -25.74
N GLY A 112 -28.12 8.41 -25.46
CA GLY A 112 -29.39 8.12 -24.79
C GLY A 112 -29.18 7.41 -23.44
N TRP A 113 -29.72 6.21 -23.30
CA TRP A 113 -29.58 5.42 -22.07
C TRP A 113 -28.12 5.04 -21.73
N TYR A 114 -27.23 5.00 -22.74
CA TYR A 114 -25.81 4.69 -22.56
C TYR A 114 -24.93 5.89 -22.20
N ARG A 115 -25.52 7.08 -21.98
CA ARG A 115 -24.79 8.28 -21.55
C ARG A 115 -23.76 8.05 -20.43
N PRO A 116 -24.09 7.32 -19.34
CA PRO A 116 -23.13 7.10 -18.26
C PRO A 116 -21.89 6.31 -18.66
N ALA A 117 -21.96 5.52 -19.74
CA ALA A 117 -20.85 4.69 -20.19
C ALA A 117 -19.88 5.43 -21.14
N GLY A 118 -20.21 6.63 -21.65
CA GLY A 118 -19.29 7.28 -22.58
C GLY A 118 -19.62 8.65 -23.18
N GLN A 119 -20.70 9.36 -22.79
CA GLN A 119 -21.05 10.64 -23.45
C GLN A 119 -20.42 11.89 -22.81
N MET A 120 -19.70 11.77 -21.70
CA MET A 120 -19.17 12.96 -21.02
C MET A 120 -18.20 13.73 -21.94
N PHE A 121 -18.44 15.03 -22.12
CA PHE A 121 -17.45 15.96 -22.68
C PHE A 121 -16.75 16.70 -21.54
N SER A 122 -15.50 17.09 -21.75
CA SER A 122 -14.71 17.84 -20.77
C SER A 122 -13.54 18.55 -21.44
N THR A 123 -12.74 19.27 -20.64
CA THR A 123 -11.46 19.86 -21.01
C THR A 123 -10.32 19.21 -20.24
N ALA A 124 -9.08 19.34 -20.73
CA ALA A 124 -7.92 18.85 -20.00
C ALA A 124 -7.78 19.52 -18.63
N ALA A 125 -8.16 20.80 -18.51
CA ALA A 125 -8.12 21.56 -17.26
C ALA A 125 -9.11 21.02 -16.22
N ASP A 126 -10.34 20.72 -16.62
CA ASP A 126 -11.34 20.14 -15.73
C ASP A 126 -10.99 18.71 -15.34
N MET A 127 -10.57 17.88 -16.29
CA MET A 127 -10.13 16.52 -15.99
C MET A 127 -8.89 16.51 -15.06
N ALA A 128 -8.02 17.53 -15.13
CA ALA A 128 -6.93 17.69 -14.18
C ALA A 128 -7.43 17.94 -12.74
N LYS A 129 -8.53 18.69 -12.54
CA LYS A 129 -9.15 18.86 -11.22
C LYS A 129 -9.62 17.50 -10.68
N LEU A 130 -10.30 16.71 -11.50
CA LEU A 130 -10.71 15.34 -11.15
C LEU A 130 -9.51 14.45 -10.80
N MET A 131 -8.45 14.46 -11.61
CA MET A 131 -7.22 13.71 -11.32
C MET A 131 -6.60 14.11 -9.98
N MET A 132 -6.47 15.41 -9.72
CA MET A 132 -5.92 15.91 -8.46
C MET A 132 -6.78 15.49 -7.27
N THR A 133 -8.12 15.48 -7.39
CA THR A 133 -9.02 14.96 -6.35
C THR A 133 -8.83 13.46 -6.12
N LEU A 134 -8.75 12.66 -7.18
CA LEU A 134 -8.51 11.20 -7.06
C LEU A 134 -7.14 10.89 -6.43
N LEU A 135 -6.15 11.76 -6.64
CA LEU A 135 -4.84 11.68 -6.01
C LEU A 135 -4.80 12.28 -4.59
N GLY A 136 -5.91 12.83 -4.10
CA GLY A 136 -6.03 13.40 -2.75
C GLY A 136 -5.40 14.79 -2.58
N GLY A 137 -5.20 15.53 -3.67
CA GLY A 137 -4.54 16.84 -3.68
C GLY A 137 -5.45 18.05 -3.92
N TYR A 138 -6.75 17.87 -4.18
CA TYR A 138 -7.66 18.96 -4.57
C TYR A 138 -9.12 18.72 -4.18
N GLY A 139 -9.87 19.80 -3.90
CA GLY A 139 -11.34 19.79 -3.81
C GLY A 139 -11.95 19.43 -2.46
N GLY A 140 -11.16 19.38 -1.38
CA GLY A 140 -11.62 18.89 -0.07
C GLY A 140 -11.97 17.38 -0.11
N THR A 141 -12.69 16.89 0.89
CA THR A 141 -13.05 15.46 0.97
C THR A 141 -14.31 15.17 0.13
N LEU A 142 -14.14 14.97 -1.18
CA LEU A 142 -15.22 14.47 -2.05
C LEU A 142 -15.54 12.99 -1.76
N LEU A 143 -14.48 12.20 -1.57
CA LEU A 143 -14.54 10.78 -1.22
C LEU A 143 -13.70 10.55 0.03
N GLN A 144 -14.12 9.62 0.88
CA GLN A 144 -13.31 9.17 2.01
C GLN A 144 -12.02 8.51 1.50
N GLN A 145 -10.93 8.62 2.27
CA GLN A 145 -9.63 8.08 1.84
C GLN A 145 -9.69 6.56 1.58
N ASP A 146 -10.43 5.81 2.39
CA ASP A 146 -10.60 4.36 2.20
C ASP A 146 -11.37 4.03 0.92
N THR A 147 -12.34 4.88 0.54
CA THR A 147 -13.04 4.77 -0.74
C THR A 147 -12.10 5.02 -1.91
N LEU A 148 -11.24 6.05 -1.84
CA LEU A 148 -10.23 6.32 -2.86
C LEU A 148 -9.23 5.17 -2.98
N ASN A 149 -8.75 4.66 -1.85
CA ASN A 149 -7.83 3.52 -1.81
C ASN A 149 -8.48 2.29 -2.47
N THR A 150 -9.72 1.99 -2.12
CA THR A 150 -10.49 0.90 -2.74
C THR A 150 -10.65 1.12 -4.23
N MET A 151 -11.01 2.34 -4.64
CA MET A 151 -11.24 2.71 -6.04
C MET A 151 -9.99 2.50 -6.89
N LEU A 152 -8.80 2.86 -6.37
CA LEU A 152 -7.52 2.81 -7.09
C LEU A 152 -6.78 1.47 -6.96
N THR A 153 -7.29 0.52 -6.17
CA THR A 153 -6.65 -0.78 -5.94
C THR A 153 -7.05 -1.78 -7.03
N PRO A 154 -6.08 -2.55 -7.60
CA PRO A 154 -6.40 -3.66 -8.47
C PRO A 154 -7.21 -4.71 -7.71
N VAL A 155 -8.35 -5.11 -8.27
CA VAL A 155 -9.24 -6.10 -7.65
C VAL A 155 -9.03 -7.48 -8.27
N PHE A 156 -8.91 -7.53 -9.59
CA PHE A 156 -8.94 -8.79 -10.33
C PHE A 156 -7.83 -8.82 -11.38
N ARG A 157 -7.08 -9.92 -11.42
CA ARG A 157 -6.07 -10.16 -12.46
C ARG A 157 -6.71 -10.75 -13.69
N CYS A 158 -6.40 -10.18 -14.84
CA CYS A 158 -6.96 -10.60 -16.12
C CYS A 158 -6.02 -11.54 -16.86
N HIS A 159 -6.59 -12.39 -17.71
CA HIS A 159 -5.82 -13.21 -18.64
C HIS A 159 -5.21 -12.36 -19.76
N SER A 160 -4.19 -12.88 -20.42
CA SER A 160 -3.40 -12.18 -21.45
C SER A 160 -4.18 -11.73 -22.69
N ASN A 161 -5.41 -12.19 -22.88
CA ASN A 161 -6.30 -11.77 -23.97
C ASN A 161 -7.17 -10.56 -23.62
N TYR A 162 -7.11 -10.06 -22.38
CA TYR A 162 -7.73 -8.81 -21.98
C TYR A 162 -6.77 -7.64 -22.26
N PHE A 163 -7.31 -6.44 -22.47
CA PHE A 163 -6.51 -5.26 -22.82
C PHE A 163 -5.70 -4.68 -21.65
N SER A 164 -5.84 -5.24 -20.45
CA SER A 164 -5.02 -4.89 -19.27
C SER A 164 -4.67 -6.13 -18.44
N ASN A 165 -3.61 -6.04 -17.64
CA ASN A 165 -3.16 -7.11 -16.75
C ASN A 165 -4.08 -7.30 -15.54
N ALA A 166 -4.68 -6.22 -15.07
CA ALA A 166 -5.62 -6.23 -13.97
C ALA A 166 -6.73 -5.20 -14.18
N THR A 167 -7.77 -5.30 -13.36
CA THR A 167 -8.89 -4.35 -13.34
C THR A 167 -9.38 -4.09 -11.92
N GLY A 168 -10.03 -2.94 -11.73
CA GLY A 168 -10.61 -2.49 -10.47
C GLY A 168 -11.94 -1.76 -10.70
N THR A 169 -12.20 -0.72 -9.92
CA THR A 169 -13.45 0.06 -10.03
C THR A 169 -13.14 1.50 -10.45
N PRO A 170 -13.21 1.91 -11.73
CA PRO A 170 -13.52 1.17 -12.97
C PRO A 170 -12.28 0.87 -13.84
N TRP A 171 -11.12 0.77 -13.22
CA TRP A 171 -9.84 0.96 -13.91
C TRP A 171 -9.33 -0.25 -14.67
N GLU A 172 -8.54 0.06 -15.68
CA GLU A 172 -7.71 -0.79 -16.50
C GLU A 172 -6.29 -0.59 -15.95
N ILE A 173 -5.67 -1.65 -15.43
CA ILE A 173 -4.44 -1.52 -14.66
C ILE A 173 -3.34 -2.36 -15.29
N ASN A 174 -2.23 -1.68 -15.60
CA ASN A 174 -1.00 -2.26 -16.11
C ASN A 174 0.18 -1.81 -15.25
N GLU A 175 1.30 -2.51 -15.34
CA GLU A 175 2.52 -2.14 -14.63
C GLU A 175 3.51 -1.47 -15.57
N GLN A 176 4.14 -0.38 -15.12
CA GLN A 176 5.26 0.25 -15.81
C GLN A 176 6.30 0.70 -14.78
N PHE A 177 7.56 0.28 -14.95
CA PHE A 177 8.65 0.51 -13.98
C PHE A 177 8.29 0.10 -12.53
N ASN A 178 7.58 -1.02 -12.34
CA ASN A 178 7.06 -1.49 -11.04
C ASN A 178 6.02 -0.57 -10.38
N TYR A 179 5.44 0.37 -11.12
CA TYR A 179 4.28 1.14 -10.67
C TYR A 179 3.01 0.64 -11.35
N ASP A 180 1.94 0.55 -10.56
CA ASP A 180 0.59 0.41 -11.10
C ASP A 180 0.21 1.72 -11.81
N VAL A 181 -0.03 1.60 -13.12
CA VAL A 181 -0.64 2.64 -13.95
C VAL A 181 -2.11 2.34 -14.03
N VAL A 182 -2.89 3.16 -13.35
CA VAL A 182 -4.35 3.06 -13.26
C VAL A 182 -4.93 3.93 -14.37
N ARG A 183 -5.63 3.33 -15.33
CA ARG A 183 -6.04 4.00 -16.58
C ARG A 183 -7.51 3.73 -16.91
N LYS A 184 -8.14 4.68 -17.59
CA LYS A 184 -9.39 4.44 -18.31
C LYS A 184 -9.31 5.10 -19.68
N ASP A 185 -9.52 4.29 -20.69
CA ASP A 185 -9.69 4.75 -22.06
C ASP A 185 -11.16 4.89 -22.47
N GLY A 186 -11.39 5.77 -23.45
CA GLY A 186 -12.67 5.95 -24.12
C GLY A 186 -12.47 6.34 -25.59
N ASP A 187 -13.33 5.78 -26.43
CA ASP A 187 -13.34 6.03 -27.87
C ASP A 187 -14.79 6.25 -28.33
N LEU A 188 -15.01 7.33 -29.06
CA LEU A 188 -16.22 7.62 -29.83
C LEU A 188 -15.80 8.02 -31.26
N ASP A 189 -16.75 8.03 -32.19
CA ASP A 189 -16.48 8.49 -33.54
C ASP A 189 -15.82 9.88 -33.53
N GLY A 190 -14.59 9.95 -34.05
CA GLY A 190 -13.81 11.18 -34.13
C GLY A 190 -13.18 11.67 -32.83
N TYR A 191 -13.28 10.94 -31.72
CA TYR A 191 -12.66 11.32 -30.46
C TYR A 191 -12.06 10.13 -29.72
N ALA A 192 -10.89 10.35 -29.13
CA ALA A 192 -10.26 9.41 -28.21
C ALA A 192 -9.86 10.16 -26.94
N ALA A 193 -10.05 9.53 -25.79
CA ALA A 193 -9.72 10.10 -24.50
C ALA A 193 -9.04 9.06 -23.62
N THR A 194 -8.12 9.55 -22.80
CA THR A 194 -7.49 8.78 -21.73
C THR A 194 -7.37 9.63 -20.48
N LEU A 195 -7.74 9.05 -19.34
CA LEU A 195 -7.29 9.49 -18.03
C LEU A 195 -6.45 8.38 -17.41
N SER A 196 -5.27 8.73 -16.90
CA SER A 196 -4.36 7.79 -16.26
C SER A 196 -3.70 8.40 -15.04
N LEU A 197 -3.40 7.56 -14.06
CA LEU A 197 -2.84 7.93 -12.77
C LEU A 197 -1.73 6.94 -12.40
N VAL A 198 -0.68 7.44 -11.75
CA VAL A 198 0.29 6.65 -11.01
C VAL A 198 0.18 7.06 -9.53
N PRO A 199 -0.72 6.42 -8.75
CA PRO A 199 -1.11 6.91 -7.43
C PRO A 199 0.06 7.07 -6.44
N ARG A 200 1.02 6.14 -6.49
CA ARG A 200 2.23 6.18 -5.63
C ARG A 200 3.10 7.41 -5.88
N LEU A 201 3.15 7.89 -7.11
CA LEU A 201 3.92 9.07 -7.51
C LEU A 201 3.10 10.37 -7.47
N LYS A 202 1.80 10.29 -7.18
CA LYS A 202 0.86 11.41 -7.32
C LYS A 202 0.95 12.07 -8.70
N LEU A 203 1.19 11.25 -9.71
CA LEU A 203 1.31 11.67 -11.10
C LEU A 203 0.03 11.30 -11.84
N GLY A 204 -0.42 12.17 -12.74
CA GLY A 204 -1.58 11.92 -13.60
C GLY A 204 -1.38 12.51 -14.99
N LEU A 205 -1.98 11.87 -15.98
CA LEU A 205 -1.95 12.28 -17.38
C LEU A 205 -3.35 12.13 -17.99
N VAL A 206 -3.82 13.22 -18.59
CA VAL A 206 -5.02 13.25 -19.43
C VAL A 206 -4.62 13.55 -20.86
N VAL A 207 -5.14 12.74 -21.79
CA VAL A 207 -4.99 12.94 -23.24
C VAL A 207 -6.38 13.01 -23.84
N LEU A 208 -6.71 14.14 -24.46
CA LEU A 208 -7.97 14.34 -25.19
C LEU A 208 -7.63 14.60 -26.66
N MET A 209 -8.20 13.81 -27.56
CA MET A 209 -7.92 13.91 -28.99
C MET A 209 -9.20 14.05 -29.79
N ALA A 210 -9.19 15.00 -30.74
CA ALA A 210 -10.16 15.10 -31.81
C ALA A 210 -9.67 14.28 -33.00
N GLY A 211 -9.72 12.96 -32.86
CA GLY A 211 -9.26 11.99 -33.84
C GLY A 211 -9.21 10.59 -33.24
N VAL A 212 -8.84 9.63 -34.09
CA VAL A 212 -8.63 8.25 -33.64
C VAL A 212 -7.26 8.09 -32.96
N ARG A 213 -7.19 7.18 -31.99
CA ARG A 213 -5.92 6.78 -31.38
C ARG A 213 -5.00 6.09 -32.41
N PRO A 214 -3.69 6.39 -32.43
CA PRO A 214 -2.73 5.60 -33.20
C PRO A 214 -2.76 4.12 -32.79
N ALA A 215 -2.80 3.22 -33.76
CA ALA A 215 -2.95 1.78 -33.49
C ALA A 215 -1.64 1.12 -32.99
N ASP A 216 -0.50 1.69 -33.35
CA ASP A 216 0.85 1.17 -33.11
C ASP A 216 1.58 1.87 -31.96
N GLN A 217 0.93 2.84 -31.30
CA GLN A 217 1.54 3.69 -30.29
C GLN A 217 0.65 3.85 -29.07
N ASP A 218 1.17 3.48 -27.91
CA ASP A 218 0.56 3.86 -26.63
C ASP A 218 1.16 5.17 -26.11
N LEU A 219 0.48 6.28 -26.39
CA LEU A 219 0.90 7.63 -25.99
C LEU A 219 1.09 7.76 -24.46
N VAL A 220 0.30 7.04 -23.66
CA VAL A 220 0.40 7.10 -22.20
C VAL A 220 1.65 6.38 -21.72
N SER A 221 1.88 5.16 -22.20
CA SER A 221 3.10 4.40 -21.87
C SER A 221 4.36 5.14 -22.33
N GLN A 222 4.31 5.77 -23.52
CA GLN A 222 5.40 6.61 -24.01
C GLN A 222 5.63 7.83 -23.10
N ALA A 223 4.60 8.58 -22.74
CA ALA A 223 4.73 9.72 -21.85
C ALA A 223 5.30 9.30 -20.48
N TYR A 224 4.80 8.22 -19.89
CA TYR A 224 5.31 7.71 -18.63
C TYR A 224 6.73 7.12 -18.72
N SER A 225 7.20 6.74 -19.90
CA SER A 225 8.61 6.36 -20.11
C SER A 225 9.59 7.49 -19.82
N TYR A 226 9.15 8.73 -19.96
CA TYR A 226 9.92 9.93 -19.61
C TYR A 226 9.55 10.47 -18.22
N LEU A 227 8.26 10.52 -17.91
CA LEU A 227 7.77 11.17 -16.68
C LEU A 227 8.09 10.37 -15.41
N ILE A 228 7.93 9.05 -15.41
CA ILE A 228 8.18 8.24 -14.20
C ILE A 228 9.65 8.38 -13.76
N PRO A 229 10.67 8.13 -14.62
CA PRO A 229 12.06 8.27 -14.22
C PRO A 229 12.42 9.69 -13.80
N ALA A 230 11.87 10.71 -14.48
CA ALA A 230 12.12 12.11 -14.14
C ALA A 230 11.56 12.47 -12.75
N VAL A 231 10.35 12.01 -12.42
CA VAL A 231 9.72 12.21 -11.11
C VAL A 231 10.46 11.43 -10.02
N GLU A 232 10.87 10.19 -10.29
CA GLU A 232 11.70 9.41 -9.36
C GLU A 232 13.04 10.11 -9.07
N SER A 233 13.74 10.60 -10.10
CA SER A 233 14.98 11.36 -9.92
C SER A 233 14.71 12.64 -9.12
N ALA A 234 13.67 13.40 -9.47
CA ALA A 234 13.32 14.61 -8.76
C ALA A 234 13.02 14.34 -7.27
N PHE A 235 12.31 13.26 -6.93
CA PHE A 235 12.06 12.90 -5.53
C PHE A 235 13.30 12.38 -4.81
N ARG A 236 14.20 11.70 -5.53
CA ARG A 236 15.48 11.23 -5.00
C ARG A 236 16.42 12.39 -4.68
N ASP A 237 16.47 13.37 -5.58
CA ASP A 237 17.40 14.50 -5.54
C ASP A 237 16.83 15.69 -4.77
N ALA A 238 15.52 15.70 -4.49
CA ALA A 238 14.86 16.71 -3.70
C ALA A 238 15.52 16.85 -2.33
N GLN A 239 16.03 18.05 -2.05
CA GLN A 239 16.58 18.38 -0.74
C GLN A 239 15.47 18.31 0.31
N ARG A 240 15.53 17.27 1.16
CA ARG A 240 14.55 17.05 2.23
C ARG A 240 14.82 18.08 3.32
N THR A 241 13.95 19.09 3.44
CA THR A 241 14.00 20.02 4.58
C THR A 241 13.24 19.40 5.74
N LEU A 242 13.93 19.13 6.84
CA LEU A 242 13.35 18.52 8.03
C LEU A 242 12.93 19.60 9.01
N ARG A 243 11.75 19.46 9.60
CA ARG A 243 11.26 20.36 10.64
C ARG A 243 11.71 19.85 12.00
N PRO A 244 12.36 20.70 12.81
CA PRO A 244 12.63 20.37 14.21
C PRO A 244 11.34 20.52 15.04
N PRO A 245 11.17 19.74 16.13
CA PRO A 245 10.08 19.97 17.06
C PRO A 245 10.28 21.28 17.84
N PRO A 246 9.20 21.97 18.27
CA PRO A 246 9.30 23.18 19.09
C PRO A 246 10.10 22.98 20.38
N ASN A 247 9.98 21.78 20.98
CA ASN A 247 10.80 21.35 22.11
C ASN A 247 11.23 19.87 21.90
N PRO A 248 12.53 19.58 21.72
CA PRO A 248 13.01 18.22 21.51
C PRO A 248 13.11 17.41 22.81
N ALA A 249 13.19 18.06 23.98
CA ALA A 249 13.49 17.41 25.25
C ALA A 249 12.58 16.21 25.60
N PRO A 250 11.27 16.22 25.30
CA PRO A 250 10.44 15.04 25.52
C PRO A 250 10.89 13.85 24.67
N TYR A 251 11.30 14.05 23.44
CA TYR A 251 11.48 12.92 22.50
C TYR A 251 12.88 12.28 22.58
N VAL A 252 13.82 12.92 23.29
CA VAL A 252 15.22 12.49 23.43
C VAL A 252 15.37 11.41 24.51
N GLY A 253 16.13 10.36 24.20
CA GLY A 253 16.46 9.30 25.14
C GLY A 253 16.60 7.93 24.50
N PHE A 254 16.59 6.90 25.35
CA PHE A 254 16.76 5.51 24.93
C PHE A 254 15.42 4.77 24.86
N PHE A 255 15.20 4.10 23.73
CA PHE A 255 14.01 3.32 23.44
C PHE A 255 14.41 1.90 23.11
N THR A 256 13.51 0.95 23.35
CA THR A 256 13.68 -0.43 22.98
C THR A 256 12.41 -1.02 22.36
N TYR A 257 12.61 -1.91 21.41
CA TYR A 257 11.56 -2.79 20.91
C TYR A 257 11.77 -4.19 21.50
N ARG A 258 10.76 -4.71 22.21
CA ARG A 258 10.77 -6.04 22.85
C ARG A 258 12.02 -6.34 23.72
N ASN A 259 12.72 -5.31 24.20
CA ASN A 259 13.99 -5.45 24.93
C ASN A 259 15.12 -6.12 24.13
N MET A 260 14.99 -6.17 22.79
CA MET A 260 15.93 -6.80 21.86
C MET A 260 16.67 -5.75 21.04
N THR A 261 15.90 -4.80 20.48
CA THR A 261 16.42 -3.73 19.63
C THR A 261 16.48 -2.43 20.44
N PHE A 262 17.61 -1.72 20.43
CA PHE A 262 17.76 -0.47 21.18
C PHE A 262 18.02 0.71 20.25
N TYR A 263 17.38 1.83 20.56
CA TYR A 263 17.46 3.06 19.81
C TYR A 263 17.79 4.23 20.72
N GLU A 264 18.76 5.04 20.34
CA GLU A 264 19.04 6.33 20.94
C GLU A 264 18.43 7.41 20.05
N ILE A 265 17.55 8.23 20.62
CA ILE A 265 17.05 9.44 19.95
C ILE A 265 17.78 10.64 20.54
N LYS A 266 18.42 11.42 19.68
CA LYS A 266 19.16 12.65 20.03
C LYS A 266 18.89 13.76 19.03
N VAL A 267 19.36 14.96 19.35
CA VAL A 267 19.22 16.15 18.49
C VAL A 267 20.49 16.29 17.65
N ASP A 268 20.35 16.54 16.35
CA ASP A 268 21.49 16.83 15.46
C ASP A 268 21.85 18.32 15.43
N SER A 269 22.83 18.68 14.58
CA SER A 269 23.30 20.06 14.40
C SER A 269 22.24 21.02 13.84
N GLU A 270 21.20 20.50 13.18
CA GLU A 270 20.10 21.26 12.60
C GLU A 270 18.86 21.31 13.53
N ARG A 271 19.01 20.84 14.78
CA ARG A 271 17.96 20.69 15.80
C ARG A 271 16.91 19.63 15.47
N VAL A 272 17.16 18.80 14.45
CA VAL A 272 16.27 17.71 14.06
C VAL A 272 16.56 16.49 14.93
N LEU A 273 15.55 15.69 15.22
CA LEU A 273 15.76 14.46 15.96
C LEU A 273 16.33 13.39 15.04
N ILE A 274 17.36 12.70 15.52
CA ILE A 274 17.95 11.53 14.89
C ILE A 274 17.80 10.33 15.80
N MET A 275 17.43 9.21 15.20
CA MET A 275 17.27 7.92 15.85
C MET A 275 18.35 6.97 15.34
N GLN A 276 19.13 6.43 16.26
CA GLN A 276 20.26 5.55 15.95
C GLN A 276 20.11 4.23 16.70
N GLN A 277 20.23 3.12 15.98
CA GLN A 277 20.21 1.80 16.60
C GLN A 277 21.57 1.49 17.25
N PHE A 278 21.55 0.87 18.43
CA PHE A 278 22.75 0.41 19.16
C PHE A 278 22.50 -0.92 19.90
N GLY A 279 23.54 -1.54 20.45
CA GLY A 279 23.45 -2.80 21.22
C GLY A 279 24.09 -4.04 20.56
N PRO A 280 24.00 -5.24 21.18
CA PRO A 280 24.67 -6.46 20.72
C PRO A 280 24.06 -7.07 19.45
N HIS A 281 22.81 -6.73 19.12
CA HIS A 281 22.09 -7.19 17.92
C HIS A 281 22.07 -6.15 16.79
N VAL A 282 23.04 -5.23 16.75
CA VAL A 282 23.15 -4.31 15.61
C VAL A 282 23.63 -5.10 14.40
N ASP A 283 22.73 -5.26 13.41
CA ASP A 283 23.06 -5.95 12.18
C ASP A 283 24.15 -5.20 11.42
N THR A 284 25.34 -5.79 11.39
CA THR A 284 26.52 -5.20 10.76
C THR A 284 26.39 -5.15 9.24
N THR A 285 25.48 -5.92 8.66
CA THR A 285 25.24 -6.00 7.21
C THR A 285 24.55 -4.75 6.65
N VAL A 286 23.79 -4.02 7.47
CA VAL A 286 23.21 -2.72 7.08
C VAL A 286 24.32 -1.67 7.21
N PRO A 287 24.74 -0.99 6.13
CA PRO A 287 25.78 0.05 6.20
C PRO A 287 25.51 1.11 7.27
N ALA A 288 26.55 1.58 7.98
CA ALA A 288 26.39 2.58 9.05
C ALA A 288 25.66 3.85 8.61
N LYS A 289 25.86 4.29 7.36
CA LYS A 289 25.16 5.43 6.74
C LYS A 289 23.64 5.28 6.67
N TYR A 290 23.13 4.07 6.85
CA TYR A 290 21.73 3.69 6.79
C TYR A 290 21.12 3.38 8.17
N ARG A 291 21.94 3.35 9.23
CA ARG A 291 21.49 3.09 10.62
C ARG A 291 21.07 4.35 11.38
N THR A 292 21.28 5.52 10.78
CA THR A 292 20.83 6.79 11.34
C THR A 292 19.60 7.25 10.58
N ILE A 293 18.50 7.37 11.31
CA ILE A 293 17.20 7.80 10.81
C ILE A 293 16.96 9.21 11.29
N GLN A 294 16.49 10.12 10.45
CA GLN A 294 16.06 11.45 10.87
C GLN A 294 14.53 11.47 11.04
N LEU A 295 14.03 12.31 11.94
CA LEU A 295 12.60 12.41 12.26
C LEU A 295 12.12 13.83 11.92
N ASP A 296 11.31 13.97 10.87
CA ASP A 296 10.66 15.22 10.48
C ASP A 296 9.44 15.49 11.35
N TYR A 297 9.43 16.58 12.11
CA TYR A 297 8.29 16.96 12.94
C TYR A 297 7.08 17.34 12.08
N LEU A 298 5.94 16.66 12.26
CA LEU A 298 4.70 17.01 11.56
C LEU A 298 3.87 17.98 12.40
N GLN A 299 3.37 17.49 13.54
CA GLN A 299 2.50 18.21 14.46
C GLN A 299 2.41 17.44 15.79
N ASP A 300 2.24 18.17 16.90
CA ASP A 300 2.08 17.65 18.26
C ASP A 300 3.17 16.66 18.67
N ARG A 301 2.90 15.37 18.53
CA ARG A 301 3.79 14.27 18.90
C ARG A 301 4.04 13.31 17.73
N VAL A 302 3.64 13.72 16.52
CA VAL A 302 3.75 12.94 15.29
C VAL A 302 4.97 13.37 14.51
N PHE A 303 5.83 12.41 14.21
CA PHE A 303 7.03 12.58 13.39
C PHE A 303 6.94 11.66 12.19
N ARG A 304 7.60 12.05 11.11
CA ARG A 304 7.76 11.23 9.92
C ARG A 304 9.20 10.76 9.82
N VAL A 305 9.38 9.47 9.65
CA VAL A 305 10.69 8.85 9.41
C VAL A 305 11.23 9.34 8.07
N VAL A 306 12.45 9.86 8.09
CA VAL A 306 13.15 10.32 6.89
C VAL A 306 14.57 9.80 6.90
N PHE A 307 14.90 9.06 5.86
CA PHE A 307 16.28 8.68 5.66
C PHE A 307 17.04 9.66 4.74
N LYS A 308 18.33 9.86 5.03
CA LYS A 308 19.16 10.91 4.39
C LYS A 308 19.73 10.53 3.02
N SER A 309 20.02 9.25 2.78
CA SER A 309 20.63 8.78 1.53
C SER A 309 19.63 7.92 0.76
N PRO A 310 19.53 8.00 -0.57
CA PRO A 310 18.68 7.09 -1.32
C PRO A 310 19.16 5.64 -1.15
N TYR A 311 18.21 4.77 -0.82
CA TYR A 311 18.43 3.33 -0.66
C TYR A 311 18.19 2.62 -1.99
N PRO A 312 18.85 1.49 -2.26
CA PRO A 312 18.36 0.57 -3.28
C PRO A 312 16.96 0.07 -2.86
N CYS A 313 15.98 0.09 -3.77
CA CYS A 313 14.58 -0.35 -3.51
C CYS A 313 14.48 -1.76 -2.90
N LYS A 314 15.50 -2.59 -3.13
CA LYS A 314 15.75 -3.83 -2.39
C LYS A 314 17.19 -3.83 -1.88
N LEU A 315 17.40 -3.63 -0.58
CA LEU A 315 18.71 -3.85 0.01
C LEU A 315 18.88 -5.35 0.22
N LYS A 316 19.72 -5.99 -0.58
CA LYS A 316 20.09 -7.40 -0.37
C LYS A 316 21.02 -7.48 0.84
N VAL A 317 20.54 -8.15 1.87
CA VAL A 317 21.26 -8.46 3.10
C VAL A 317 21.36 -9.98 3.15
N ASN A 318 22.52 -10.52 2.75
CA ASN A 318 22.73 -11.97 2.58
C ASN A 318 21.69 -12.60 1.64
N SER A 319 20.94 -13.62 2.10
CA SER A 319 19.86 -14.27 1.35
C SER A 319 18.50 -13.56 1.45
N ALA A 320 18.39 -12.51 2.28
CA ALA A 320 17.17 -11.76 2.49
C ALA A 320 17.21 -10.39 1.78
N SER A 321 16.04 -9.84 1.46
CA SER A 321 15.91 -8.47 0.96
C SER A 321 15.10 -7.64 1.94
N VAL A 322 15.68 -6.55 2.45
CA VAL A 322 14.97 -5.59 3.31
C VAL A 322 14.50 -4.41 2.45
N SER A 323 13.20 -4.11 2.49
CA SER A 323 12.64 -2.91 1.88
C SER A 323 12.70 -1.75 2.89
N LEU A 324 13.69 -0.87 2.72
CA LEU A 324 13.79 0.35 3.53
C LEU A 324 12.80 1.43 3.07
N GLU A 325 12.23 1.27 1.88
CA GLU A 325 11.15 2.11 1.35
C GLU A 325 9.86 1.99 2.17
N ALA A 326 9.58 0.81 2.75
CA ALA A 326 8.42 0.61 3.63
C ALA A 326 8.53 1.42 4.95
N GLN A 327 9.75 1.80 5.35
CA GLN A 327 10.01 2.59 6.55
C GLN A 327 10.11 4.10 6.27
N ASP A 328 10.57 4.48 5.07
CA ASP A 328 10.63 5.89 4.68
C ASP A 328 9.20 6.47 4.68
N ARG A 329 9.03 7.62 5.32
CA ARG A 329 7.74 8.31 5.52
C ARG A 329 6.77 7.64 6.50
N GLN A 330 7.17 6.58 7.20
CA GLN A 330 6.36 6.01 8.28
C GLN A 330 6.12 7.05 9.39
N LEU A 331 4.95 7.02 10.00
CA LEU A 331 4.56 7.97 11.05
C LEU A 331 4.83 7.39 12.43
N PHE A 332 5.57 8.12 13.25
CA PHE A 332 5.81 7.81 14.66
C PHE A 332 4.97 8.76 15.53
N ASN A 333 4.13 8.19 16.39
CA ASN A 333 3.30 8.91 17.34
C ASN A 333 3.86 8.72 18.76
N PHE A 334 4.56 9.72 19.29
CA PHE A 334 5.17 9.67 20.62
C PHE A 334 4.14 9.84 21.73
N TYR A 335 4.27 9.07 22.79
CA TYR A 335 3.41 9.23 23.95
C TYR A 335 3.96 10.27 24.93
N PRO A 336 3.07 11.03 25.60
CA PRO A 336 3.47 12.05 26.56
C PRO A 336 4.15 11.42 27.78
N PHE A 337 5.04 12.19 28.39
CA PHE A 337 5.67 11.84 29.65
C PHE A 337 4.70 12.01 30.79
N ASN A 338 4.64 11.03 31.69
CA ASN A 338 3.98 11.21 32.97
C ASN A 338 4.83 12.12 33.87
N LYS A 339 4.26 12.52 35.03
CA LYS A 339 4.90 13.41 36.01
C LYS A 339 6.23 12.88 36.58
N LYS A 340 6.54 11.60 36.38
CA LYS A 340 7.78 10.94 36.82
C LYS A 340 8.83 10.86 35.70
N GLY A 341 8.57 11.49 34.55
CA GLY A 341 9.49 11.46 33.41
C GLY A 341 9.51 10.10 32.69
N VAL A 342 8.44 9.31 32.78
CA VAL A 342 8.30 8.03 32.07
C VAL A 342 7.25 8.16 30.98
N SER A 343 7.58 7.72 29.76
CA SER A 343 6.65 7.64 28.61
C SER A 343 6.54 6.18 28.19
N PRO A 344 5.34 5.71 27.76
CA PRO A 344 5.20 4.38 27.21
C PRO A 344 5.90 4.19 25.86
N GLY A 345 6.48 5.24 25.26
CA GLY A 345 7.32 5.15 24.05
C GLY A 345 6.71 5.89 22.87
N PHE A 346 6.72 5.27 21.69
CA PHE A 346 6.00 5.76 20.51
C PHE A 346 5.36 4.59 19.74
N ASP A 347 4.22 4.87 19.10
CA ASP A 347 3.63 3.96 18.13
C ASP A 347 4.17 4.24 16.75
N SER A 348 4.32 3.18 15.98
CA SER A 348 4.36 3.24 14.53
C SER A 348 3.35 2.21 14.00
N PRO A 349 2.62 2.44 12.90
CA PRO A 349 1.79 1.39 12.31
C PRO A 349 2.63 0.13 12.08
N GLY A 350 2.37 -0.93 12.87
CA GLY A 350 3.12 -2.20 12.86
C GLY A 350 4.21 -2.37 13.94
N LEU A 351 4.62 -1.33 14.68
CA LEU A 351 5.72 -1.39 15.66
C LEU A 351 5.33 -0.69 16.98
N ASN A 352 5.28 -1.43 18.09
CA ASN A 352 5.07 -0.88 19.45
C ASN A 352 6.40 -0.81 20.21
N THR A 353 6.95 0.39 20.44
CA THR A 353 8.25 0.58 21.13
C THR A 353 8.08 1.16 22.54
N TYR A 354 8.95 0.80 23.47
CA TYR A 354 8.92 1.21 24.88
C TYR A 354 10.20 1.98 25.28
N ARG A 355 10.15 2.88 26.28
CA ARG A 355 11.33 3.62 26.77
C ARG A 355 12.06 2.85 27.87
N VAL A 356 13.39 2.84 27.85
CA VAL A 356 14.23 2.32 28.96
C VAL A 356 14.75 3.50 29.78
N CYS A 357 14.36 3.59 31.05
CA CYS A 357 15.08 4.45 32.00
C CYS A 357 16.37 3.74 32.38
N PHE A 358 17.53 4.37 32.15
CA PHE A 358 18.79 3.91 32.71
C PHE A 358 18.72 4.02 34.24
N GLN A 359 18.32 2.93 34.88
CA GLN A 359 18.59 2.63 36.27
C GLN A 359 19.35 1.31 36.29
N LEU A 360 20.51 1.33 36.95
CA LEU A 360 21.49 0.28 37.14
C LEU A 360 20.99 -1.16 36.89
N SER A 361 21.65 -1.83 35.93
CA SER A 361 21.72 -3.28 35.69
C SER A 361 20.70 -4.15 36.43
N THR A 362 19.67 -4.62 35.73
CA THR A 362 18.92 -5.82 36.15
C THR A 362 19.13 -6.93 35.13
N ALA A 363 19.74 -8.02 35.57
CA ALA A 363 19.91 -9.23 34.77
C ALA A 363 18.54 -9.79 34.34
N VAL A 364 18.46 -10.26 33.09
CA VAL A 364 17.27 -10.92 32.55
C VAL A 364 17.21 -12.35 33.07
N THR A 365 16.09 -12.71 33.69
CA THR A 365 15.85 -14.04 34.28
C THR A 365 14.80 -14.79 33.46
N VAL A 366 15.11 -16.03 33.08
CA VAL A 366 14.25 -16.96 32.35
C VAL A 366 13.63 -17.94 33.35
N THR A 367 12.31 -18.11 33.31
CA THR A 367 11.55 -18.96 34.24
C THR A 367 11.00 -20.20 33.56
N GLU A 368 11.25 -21.38 34.13
CA GLU A 368 10.65 -22.66 33.73
C GLU A 368 10.12 -23.38 34.97
N GLY A 369 8.80 -23.40 35.11
CA GLY A 369 8.16 -23.78 36.38
C GLY A 369 8.64 -22.88 37.52
N ASP A 370 9.14 -23.50 38.60
CA ASP A 370 9.65 -22.79 39.79
C ASP A 370 11.13 -22.41 39.68
N PHE A 371 11.81 -22.76 38.59
CA PHE A 371 13.24 -22.51 38.41
C PHE A 371 13.48 -21.22 37.63
N HIS A 372 14.54 -20.54 38.02
CA HIS A 372 14.92 -19.22 37.53
C HIS A 372 16.36 -19.28 37.06
N PHE A 373 16.60 -18.99 35.79
CA PHE A 373 17.92 -19.07 35.16
C PHE A 373 18.32 -17.71 34.62
N SER A 374 19.61 -17.37 34.65
CA SER A 374 20.06 -16.19 33.91
C SER A 374 19.93 -16.44 32.41
N LEU A 375 19.66 -15.40 31.63
CA LEU A 375 19.63 -15.50 30.17
C LEU A 375 20.96 -16.03 29.61
N GLU A 376 22.10 -15.67 30.21
CA GLU A 376 23.41 -16.16 29.81
C GLU A 376 23.58 -17.67 30.08
N SER A 377 23.02 -18.16 31.18
CA SER A 377 22.98 -19.60 31.50
C SER A 377 22.16 -20.36 30.44
N VAL A 378 21.00 -19.83 30.02
CA VAL A 378 20.14 -20.45 28.99
C VAL A 378 20.80 -20.44 27.60
N LYS A 379 21.53 -19.38 27.24
CA LYS A 379 22.32 -19.34 26.00
C LYS A 379 23.46 -20.35 26.02
N ALA A 380 24.18 -20.47 27.14
CA ALA A 380 25.24 -21.46 27.31
C ALA A 380 24.69 -22.90 27.19
N LEU A 381 23.49 -23.17 27.72
CA LEU A 381 22.79 -24.43 27.54
C LEU A 381 22.50 -24.73 26.06
N GLY A 382 22.03 -23.74 25.29
CA GLY A 382 21.81 -23.87 23.85
C GLY A 382 23.09 -24.20 23.07
N ALA A 383 24.19 -23.51 23.38
CA ALA A 383 25.50 -23.72 22.73
C ALA A 383 26.10 -25.11 22.99
N LEU A 384 25.81 -25.73 24.14
CA LEU A 384 26.23 -27.11 24.43
C LEU A 384 25.47 -28.16 23.61
N MET A 385 24.34 -27.79 22.99
CA MET A 385 23.44 -28.73 22.31
C MET A 385 23.41 -28.60 20.78
N THR A 386 23.81 -27.44 20.24
CA THR A 386 23.98 -27.24 18.79
C THR A 386 25.37 -27.72 18.35
N GLY A 387 25.54 -29.05 18.28
CA GLY A 387 26.55 -29.64 17.41
C GLY A 387 26.10 -29.55 15.95
N ASP A 388 27.06 -29.40 15.05
CA ASP A 388 26.98 -28.83 13.68
C ASP A 388 25.96 -29.40 12.66
N ASP A 389 25.05 -30.32 13.00
CA ASP A 389 24.08 -30.83 12.02
C ASP A 389 22.91 -31.57 12.70
N SER A 390 21.72 -30.95 12.77
CA SER A 390 20.41 -31.63 12.61
C SER A 390 19.24 -30.65 12.74
N SER A 391 18.16 -30.92 12.00
CA SER A 391 16.94 -30.13 12.01
C SER A 391 16.21 -30.22 13.37
N ALA A 392 15.68 -29.08 13.82
CA ALA A 392 15.13 -28.87 15.16
C ALA A 392 13.94 -29.80 15.56
N GLU A 393 13.28 -30.46 14.61
CA GLU A 393 12.23 -31.46 14.89
C GLU A 393 12.77 -32.84 15.28
N GLN A 394 13.94 -33.23 14.75
CA GLN A 394 14.61 -34.48 15.12
C GLN A 394 15.31 -34.37 16.48
N ALA A 395 15.76 -33.16 16.84
CA ALA A 395 16.36 -32.87 18.14
C ALA A 395 15.39 -33.13 19.31
N LEU A 396 14.10 -32.79 19.17
CA LEU A 396 13.09 -32.93 20.22
C LEU A 396 12.87 -34.40 20.66
N ARG A 397 12.92 -35.35 19.72
CA ARG A 397 12.80 -36.80 20.02
C ARG A 397 14.09 -37.42 20.57
N LEU A 398 15.25 -36.83 20.26
CA LEU A 398 16.53 -37.23 20.84
C LEU A 398 16.74 -36.70 22.27
N MET A 399 15.93 -35.72 22.71
CA MET A 399 16.15 -34.95 23.94
C MET A 399 15.90 -35.74 25.23
N GLU A 400 14.95 -36.67 25.28
CA GLU A 400 14.76 -37.50 26.48
C GLU A 400 15.99 -38.40 26.74
N ALA A 401 16.59 -38.95 25.68
CA ALA A 401 17.72 -39.89 25.77
C ALA A 401 19.06 -39.23 26.15
N LYS A 402 19.22 -37.91 25.94
CA LYS A 402 20.47 -37.17 26.21
C LYS A 402 20.48 -36.40 27.54
N THR A 403 19.37 -36.33 28.25
CA THR A 403 19.21 -35.58 29.52
C THR A 403 20.30 -35.93 30.54
N ALA A 404 20.58 -37.23 30.74
CA ALA A 404 21.58 -37.68 31.69
C ALA A 404 23.01 -37.27 31.31
N ALA A 405 23.33 -37.20 30.01
CA ALA A 405 24.63 -36.76 29.50
C ALA A 405 24.81 -35.24 29.61
N LEU A 406 23.73 -34.48 29.42
CA LEU A 406 23.74 -33.02 29.57
C LEU A 406 23.86 -32.60 31.03
N CYS A 407 23.11 -33.25 31.91
CA CYS A 407 23.14 -33.02 33.36
C CYS A 407 24.44 -33.46 34.04
N SER A 408 25.28 -34.24 33.36
CA SER A 408 26.63 -34.62 33.80
C SER A 408 27.73 -33.89 33.03
N HIS A 409 27.39 -32.95 32.14
CA HIS A 409 28.35 -32.23 31.32
C HIS A 409 29.10 -31.17 32.16
N PRO A 410 30.45 -31.15 32.15
CA PRO A 410 31.24 -30.28 33.02
C PRO A 410 31.11 -28.79 32.72
N ALA A 411 30.63 -28.43 31.53
CA ALA A 411 30.39 -27.04 31.12
C ALA A 411 28.92 -26.58 31.30
N LEU A 412 28.04 -27.43 31.85
CA LEU A 412 26.66 -27.03 32.15
C LEU A 412 26.66 -25.96 33.26
N PRO A 413 25.98 -24.82 33.08
CA PRO A 413 25.88 -23.81 34.12
C PRO A 413 25.27 -24.38 35.41
N GLU A 414 25.85 -24.03 36.56
CA GLU A 414 25.48 -24.54 37.88
C GLU A 414 23.98 -24.38 38.19
N ASP A 415 23.36 -23.31 37.68
CA ASP A 415 21.95 -22.98 37.86
C ASP A 415 21.00 -24.10 37.38
N PHE A 416 21.42 -24.96 36.44
CA PHE A 416 20.61 -26.08 35.92
C PHE A 416 20.69 -27.37 36.75
N LYS A 417 21.64 -27.49 37.68
CA LYS A 417 21.79 -28.71 38.50
C LYS A 417 20.52 -29.04 39.31
N PRO A 418 19.80 -28.08 39.91
CA PRO A 418 18.52 -28.36 40.59
C PRO A 418 17.43 -28.88 39.64
N LEU A 419 17.38 -28.37 38.40
CA LEU A 419 16.42 -28.83 37.37
C LEU A 419 16.71 -30.27 36.95
N CYS A 420 17.99 -30.64 36.86
CA CYS A 420 18.46 -31.99 36.53
C CYS A 420 18.08 -33.09 37.55
N LEU A 421 17.64 -32.71 38.76
CA LEU A 421 17.16 -33.65 39.78
C LEU A 421 15.70 -34.06 39.57
N ARG A 422 14.96 -33.39 38.67
CA ARG A 422 13.56 -33.70 38.41
C ARG A 422 13.39 -34.85 37.42
N LYS A 423 12.30 -35.61 37.59
CA LYS A 423 11.92 -36.70 36.68
C LYS A 423 11.56 -36.22 35.27
N ASP A 424 11.12 -34.96 35.12
CA ASP A 424 10.74 -34.30 33.87
C ASP A 424 11.84 -33.33 33.35
N ALA A 425 13.07 -33.45 33.85
CA ALA A 425 14.18 -32.57 33.50
C ALA A 425 14.42 -32.50 31.98
N GLY A 426 14.28 -33.63 31.27
CA GLY A 426 14.49 -33.70 29.82
C GLY A 426 13.52 -32.82 29.03
N ALA A 427 12.23 -32.84 29.37
CA ALA A 427 11.23 -32.01 28.71
C ALA A 427 11.41 -30.52 29.01
N SER A 428 11.82 -30.18 30.24
CA SER A 428 12.06 -28.81 30.68
C SER A 428 13.32 -28.22 30.03
N LEU A 429 14.41 -29.00 29.97
CA LEU A 429 15.63 -28.63 29.26
C LEU A 429 15.39 -28.50 27.76
N ALA A 430 14.56 -29.36 27.16
CA ALA A 430 14.21 -29.26 25.74
C ALA A 430 13.48 -27.96 25.40
N ARG A 431 12.57 -27.49 26.27
CA ARG A 431 11.90 -26.19 26.10
C ARG A 431 12.87 -25.02 26.25
N LEU A 432 13.75 -25.07 27.25
CA LEU A 432 14.78 -24.04 27.46
C LEU A 432 15.78 -23.97 26.30
N VAL A 433 16.15 -25.12 25.73
CA VAL A 433 17.02 -25.19 24.54
C VAL A 433 16.29 -24.73 23.30
N PHE A 434 14.99 -25.04 23.15
CA PHE A 434 14.17 -24.50 22.08
C PHE A 434 14.15 -22.96 22.10
N VAL A 435 14.00 -22.35 23.29
CA VAL A 435 14.11 -20.89 23.49
C VAL A 435 15.50 -20.36 23.13
N ALA A 436 16.56 -21.15 23.35
CA ALA A 436 17.93 -20.76 23.02
C ALA A 436 18.32 -20.97 21.54
N THR A 437 17.66 -21.88 20.81
CA THR A 437 18.11 -22.39 19.50
C THR A 437 17.18 -22.07 18.32
N ARG A 438 15.86 -21.95 18.53
CA ARG A 438 14.94 -21.41 17.50
C ARG A 438 14.71 -19.92 17.75
N TYR A 439 15.70 -19.12 17.41
CA TYR A 439 15.43 -17.78 16.88
C TYR A 439 14.95 -17.98 15.44
N ASP A 440 13.66 -18.22 15.27
CA ASP A 440 13.09 -18.42 13.94
C ASP A 440 13.25 -17.11 13.15
N SER A 441 14.06 -17.17 12.10
CA SER A 441 14.45 -15.99 11.29
C SER A 441 13.26 -15.38 10.54
N CYS A 442 12.12 -16.06 10.51
CA CYS A 442 10.86 -15.59 9.95
C CYS A 442 9.82 -15.11 11.00
N GLU A 443 10.01 -15.37 12.30
CA GLU A 443 9.22 -14.72 13.36
C GLU A 443 9.88 -13.42 13.86
N ILE A 444 11.10 -13.14 13.38
CA ILE A 444 11.82 -11.88 13.53
C ILE A 444 11.22 -10.84 12.55
N CYS A 445 10.03 -10.35 12.88
CA CYS A 445 9.60 -9.00 12.48
C CYS A 445 10.33 -7.96 13.37
N GLU A 446 11.66 -7.92 13.30
CA GLU A 446 12.50 -7.00 14.10
C GLU A 446 12.83 -5.71 13.33
N TYR A 447 12.40 -5.62 12.08
CA TYR A 447 12.44 -4.39 11.29
C TYR A 447 11.02 -3.94 10.97
N ALA A 448 10.78 -2.62 11.02
CA ALA A 448 9.56 -1.98 10.53
C ALA A 448 9.25 -2.26 9.04
N ALA A 449 10.12 -3.00 8.34
CA ALA A 449 9.93 -3.48 6.98
C ALA A 449 9.08 -4.76 6.86
N CYS A 450 8.80 -5.48 7.95
CA CYS A 450 8.06 -6.75 7.91
C CYS A 450 6.58 -6.64 8.31
N THR A 451 6.12 -5.46 8.70
CA THR A 451 4.69 -5.23 8.98
C THR A 451 3.95 -4.94 7.68
N GLY A 452 3.51 -6.00 7.01
CA GLY A 452 2.75 -5.93 5.76
C GLY A 452 2.85 -7.16 4.85
N CYS A 453 3.48 -8.25 5.27
CA CYS A 453 3.32 -9.55 4.61
C CYS A 453 2.15 -10.34 5.20
#